data_AF-A0A0G2AL51-F1
#
_entry.id   AF-A0A0G2AL51-F1
#
_cell.length_a   1.000
_cell.length_b   1.000
_cell.length_c   1.000
_cell.angle_alpha   90.00
_cell.angle_beta   90.00
_cell.angle_gamma   90.00
#
_symmetry.space_group_name_H-M   'P 1'
#
loop_
_entity.id
_entity.type
_entity.pdbx_description
1 polymer ?
#
loop_
_entity_poly.entity_id
_entity_poly.type
_entity_poly.pdbx_seq_one_letter_code
_entity_poly.pdbx_strand_id
1 'polypeptide(L)'
;MTKLAICMDLKIILTKRWFIFFLLLFVVWYIVTFCLVTVYGIFPHPLFLLAGNMFTPLWIFLISYLYFRRTHNDWPARFVTAIGWMVLVFVFAALLSEPVYGASWTGIFTWNVIDANWINAVAILMGGVASHRSVSTNVSVEDHTP
;
A
#
# COMPACT_ATOMS: atom_id res chain seq x y z
N MET A 1 6.86 -4.69 -31.59
CA MET A 1 6.17 -3.43 -31.18
C MET A 1 5.60 -3.45 -29.76
N THR A 2 5.45 -4.60 -29.09
CA THR A 2 4.89 -4.73 -27.73
C THR A 2 5.75 -4.18 -26.58
N LYS A 3 7.09 -4.26 -26.68
CA LYS A 3 8.00 -3.73 -25.64
C LYS A 3 7.94 -2.21 -25.47
N LEU A 4 7.61 -1.46 -26.53
CA LEU A 4 7.58 0.01 -26.48
C LEU A 4 6.33 0.54 -25.78
N ALA A 5 5.18 -0.13 -25.93
CA ALA A 5 3.92 0.26 -25.30
C ALA A 5 3.99 0.11 -23.77
N ILE A 6 4.51 -1.02 -23.27
CA ILE A 6 4.63 -1.31 -21.82
C ILE A 6 5.53 -0.27 -21.11
N CYS A 7 6.60 0.17 -21.77
CA CYS A 7 7.53 1.16 -21.22
C CYS A 7 6.91 2.58 -21.17
N MET A 8 6.03 2.91 -22.12
CA MET A 8 5.31 4.18 -22.14
C MET A 8 4.25 4.24 -21.03
N ASP A 9 3.51 3.16 -20.81
CA ASP A 9 2.48 3.08 -19.76
C ASP A 9 3.07 3.17 -18.34
N LEU A 10 4.26 2.61 -18.11
CA LEU A 10 4.90 2.67 -16.79
C LEU A 10 5.22 4.10 -16.35
N LYS A 11 5.69 4.96 -17.27
CA LYS A 11 5.96 6.37 -16.97
C LYS A 11 4.69 7.14 -16.60
N ILE A 12 3.55 6.75 -17.17
CA ILE A 12 2.26 7.37 -16.88
C ILE A 12 1.76 6.95 -15.49
N ILE A 13 2.09 5.73 -15.04
CA ILE A 13 1.69 5.22 -13.72
C ILE A 13 2.62 5.72 -12.60
N LEU A 14 3.94 5.67 -12.80
CA LEU A 14 4.98 6.04 -11.83
C LEU A 14 5.17 7.56 -11.71
N THR A 15 4.10 8.25 -11.34
CA THR A 15 4.09 9.71 -11.15
C THR A 15 4.68 10.12 -9.81
N LYS A 16 5.01 11.41 -9.64
CA LYS A 16 5.37 11.98 -8.33
C LYS A 16 4.32 11.66 -7.25
N ARG A 17 3.04 11.63 -7.62
CA ARG A 17 1.93 11.26 -6.73
C ARG A 17 2.06 9.83 -6.23
N TRP A 18 2.44 8.88 -7.10
CA TRP A 18 2.65 7.48 -6.72
C TRP A 18 3.68 7.35 -5.58
N PHE A 19 4.81 8.07 -5.70
CA PHE A 19 5.85 8.09 -4.67
C PHE A 19 5.43 8.84 -3.39
N ILE A 20 4.67 9.93 -3.50
CA ILE A 20 4.17 10.66 -2.32
C ILE A 20 3.21 9.78 -1.50
N PHE A 21 2.29 9.10 -2.16
CA PHE A 21 1.36 8.19 -1.47
C PHE A 21 2.09 6.96 -0.91
N PHE A 22 3.10 6.44 -1.60
CA PHE A 22 3.99 5.43 -1.03
C PHE A 22 4.71 5.93 0.23
N LEU A 23 5.29 7.14 0.20
CA LEU A 23 5.99 7.71 1.35
C LEU A 23 5.03 7.89 2.54
N LEU A 24 3.81 8.39 2.29
CA LEU A 24 2.77 8.52 3.30
C LEU A 24 2.37 7.16 3.88
N LEU A 25 2.19 6.15 3.02
CA LEU A 25 1.95 4.76 3.44
C LEU A 25 3.06 4.32 4.38
N PHE A 26 4.31 4.43 3.93
CA PHE A 26 5.47 3.87 4.62
C PHE A 26 5.76 4.55 5.95
N VAL A 27 5.79 5.89 5.99
CA VAL A 27 6.15 6.64 7.21
C VAL A 27 5.16 6.36 8.34
N VAL A 28 3.86 6.44 8.03
CA VAL A 28 2.82 6.17 9.05
C VAL A 28 2.80 4.70 9.43
N TRP A 29 2.87 3.80 8.44
CA TRP A 29 2.90 2.36 8.68
C TRP A 29 4.07 1.98 9.60
N TYR A 30 5.27 2.46 9.31
CA TYR A 30 6.48 2.11 10.03
C TYR A 30 6.43 2.58 11.49
N ILE A 31 6.06 3.84 11.73
CA ILE A 31 5.97 4.41 13.08
C ILE A 31 4.90 3.67 13.91
N VAL A 32 3.71 3.47 13.35
CA VAL A 32 2.62 2.81 14.09
C VAL A 32 2.94 1.35 14.36
N THR A 33 3.51 0.63 13.40
CA THR A 33 3.92 -0.77 13.59
C THR A 33 5.01 -0.88 14.65
N PHE A 34 6.02 0.00 14.63
CA PHE A 34 7.05 0.07 15.66
C PHE A 34 6.45 0.28 17.05
N CYS A 35 5.52 1.24 17.19
CA CYS A 35 4.82 1.49 18.45
C CYS A 35 4.00 0.28 18.91
N LEU A 36 3.25 -0.36 18.01
CA LEU A 36 2.43 -1.54 18.35
C LEU A 36 3.29 -2.72 18.82
N VAL A 37 4.40 -3.00 18.12
CA VAL A 37 5.35 -4.06 18.49
C VAL A 37 6.00 -3.75 19.84
N THR A 38 6.42 -2.50 20.05
CA THR A 38 7.04 -2.06 21.31
C THR A 38 6.06 -2.19 22.48
N VAL A 39 4.83 -1.70 22.32
CA VAL A 39 3.79 -1.78 23.35
C VAL A 39 3.42 -3.23 23.64
N TYR A 40 3.29 -4.08 22.62
CA TYR A 40 3.03 -5.51 22.82
C TYR A 40 4.17 -6.22 23.57
N GLY A 41 5.42 -5.84 23.30
CA GLY A 41 6.59 -6.36 24.02
C GLY A 41 6.60 -6.00 25.51
N ILE A 42 6.04 -4.85 25.90
CA ILE A 42 5.92 -4.40 27.30
C ILE A 42 4.66 -4.99 27.95
N PHE A 43 3.54 -4.95 27.23
CA PHE A 43 2.22 -5.39 27.67
C PHE A 43 1.66 -6.43 26.70
N PRO A 44 1.94 -7.73 26.90
CA PRO A 44 1.51 -8.78 25.99
C PRO A 44 0.00 -9.05 26.14
N HIS A 45 -0.80 -8.17 25.55
CA HIS A 45 -2.26 -8.26 25.52
C HIS A 45 -2.73 -8.67 24.11
N PRO A 46 -3.70 -9.60 23.99
CA PRO A 46 -4.17 -10.10 22.69
C PRO A 46 -4.73 -9.01 21.77
N LEU A 47 -5.26 -7.93 22.35
CA LEU A 47 -5.75 -6.78 21.58
C LEU A 47 -4.65 -6.06 20.78
N PHE A 48 -3.42 -5.97 21.29
CA PHE A 48 -2.33 -5.35 20.54
C PHE A 48 -1.88 -6.23 19.36
N LEU A 49 -1.92 -7.54 19.54
CA LEU A 49 -1.66 -8.50 18.46
C LEU A 49 -2.75 -8.41 17.37
N LEU A 50 -4.02 -8.31 17.76
CA LEU A 50 -5.11 -8.08 16.81
C LEU A 50 -4.95 -6.74 16.08
N ALA A 51 -4.68 -5.67 16.82
CA ALA A 51 -4.46 -4.34 16.26
C ALA A 51 -3.29 -4.32 15.26
N GLY A 52 -2.17 -4.97 15.57
CA GLY A 52 -1.02 -5.09 14.66
C GLY A 52 -1.36 -5.80 13.36
N ASN A 53 -2.09 -6.92 13.44
CA ASN A 53 -2.48 -7.69 12.27
C ASN A 53 -3.53 -6.97 11.39
N MET A 54 -4.44 -6.20 11.99
CA MET A 54 -5.47 -5.46 11.25
C MET A 54 -4.98 -4.12 10.71
N PHE A 55 -4.08 -3.45 11.43
CA PHE A 55 -3.63 -2.10 11.08
C PHE A 55 -3.01 -2.04 9.69
N THR A 56 -2.05 -2.91 9.39
CA THR A 56 -1.33 -2.91 8.11
C THR A 56 -2.26 -3.02 6.91
N PRO A 57 -3.11 -4.06 6.77
CA PRO A 57 -3.98 -4.19 5.60
C PRO A 57 -5.02 -3.05 5.51
N LEU A 58 -5.55 -2.57 6.64
CA LEU A 58 -6.52 -1.46 6.64
C LEU A 58 -5.89 -0.13 6.22
N TRP A 59 -4.68 0.16 6.70
CA TRP A 59 -3.94 1.36 6.34
C TRP A 59 -3.57 1.35 4.86
N ILE A 60 -3.07 0.22 4.36
CA ILE A 60 -2.73 0.03 2.94
C ILE A 60 -3.98 0.16 2.06
N PHE A 61 -5.12 -0.42 2.47
CA PHE A 61 -6.40 -0.26 1.79
C PHE A 61 -6.82 1.22 1.72
N LEU A 62 -6.75 1.96 2.83
CA LEU A 62 -7.11 3.37 2.87
C LEU A 62 -6.22 4.20 1.94
N ILE A 63 -4.90 4.01 2.00
CA ILE A 63 -3.95 4.77 1.20
C ILE A 63 -4.09 4.46 -0.29
N SER A 64 -4.25 3.19 -0.66
CA SER A 64 -4.51 2.80 -2.04
C SER A 64 -5.83 3.37 -2.57
N TYR A 65 -6.91 3.34 -1.78
CA TYR A 65 -8.17 3.98 -2.12
C TYR A 65 -7.99 5.48 -2.42
N LEU A 66 -7.30 6.21 -1.54
CA LEU A 66 -7.05 7.66 -1.71
C LEU A 66 -6.15 7.97 -2.91
N TYR A 67 -5.17 7.10 -3.19
CA TYR A 67 -4.31 7.21 -4.36
C TYR A 67 -5.14 7.09 -5.65
N PHE A 68 -5.85 5.97 -5.83
CA PHE A 68 -6.61 5.66 -7.05
C PHE A 68 -7.81 6.59 -7.28
N ARG A 69 -8.33 7.27 -6.24
CA ARG A 69 -9.45 8.22 -6.38
C ARG A 69 -9.18 9.37 -7.35
N ARG A 70 -7.91 9.77 -7.55
CA ARG A 70 -7.55 10.84 -8.51
C ARG A 70 -6.39 10.43 -9.41
N THR A 71 -6.30 9.15 -9.76
CA THR A 71 -5.26 8.62 -10.64
C THR A 71 -5.85 7.56 -11.56
N HIS A 72 -5.15 7.26 -12.64
CA HIS A 72 -5.52 6.21 -13.56
C HIS A 72 -5.73 4.89 -12.81
N ASN A 73 -6.90 4.25 -13.00
CA ASN A 73 -7.40 3.19 -12.14
C ASN A 73 -7.82 1.95 -12.94
N ASP A 74 -6.96 1.53 -13.85
CA ASP A 74 -7.12 0.32 -14.65
C ASP A 74 -6.40 -0.86 -13.99
N TRP A 75 -6.73 -2.08 -14.39
CA TRP A 75 -6.10 -3.29 -13.85
C TRP A 75 -4.56 -3.27 -13.91
N PRO A 76 -3.92 -2.88 -15.03
CA PRO A 76 -2.46 -2.79 -15.07
C PRO A 76 -1.90 -1.81 -14.03
N ALA A 77 -2.51 -0.64 -13.87
CA ALA A 77 -2.08 0.35 -12.89
C ALA A 77 -2.23 -0.17 -11.45
N ARG A 78 -3.29 -0.92 -11.16
CA ARG A 78 -3.49 -1.58 -9.86
C ARG A 78 -2.41 -2.61 -9.58
N PHE A 79 -2.09 -3.48 -10.53
CA PHE A 79 -1.04 -4.49 -10.36
C PHE A 79 0.36 -3.87 -10.21
N VAL A 80 0.69 -2.87 -11.04
CA VAL A 80 1.97 -2.15 -10.94
C VAL A 80 2.11 -1.46 -9.59
N THR A 81 1.03 -0.86 -9.08
CA THR A 81 1.04 -0.22 -7.76
C THR A 81 1.14 -1.25 -6.64
N ALA A 82 0.38 -2.33 -6.70
CA ALA A 82 0.42 -3.40 -5.70
C ALA A 82 1.83 -4.00 -5.60
N ILE A 83 2.41 -4.44 -6.72
CA ILE A 83 3.75 -5.02 -6.75
C ILE A 83 4.80 -3.97 -6.37
N GLY A 84 4.74 -2.79 -6.97
CA GLY A 84 5.75 -1.74 -6.76
C GLY A 84 5.77 -1.23 -5.32
N TRP A 85 4.61 -0.97 -4.71
CA TRP A 85 4.56 -0.57 -3.29
C TRP A 85 5.00 -1.70 -2.37
N MET A 86 4.60 -2.96 -2.63
CA MET A 86 5.05 -4.08 -1.80
C MET A 86 6.56 -4.28 -1.85
N VAL A 87 7.17 -4.22 -3.04
CA VAL A 87 8.63 -4.27 -3.20
C VAL A 87 9.29 -3.12 -2.42
N LEU A 88 8.78 -1.90 -2.55
CA LEU A 88 9.34 -0.77 -1.81
C LEU A 88 9.16 -0.87 -0.30
N VAL A 89 8.01 -1.38 0.18
CA VAL A 89 7.79 -1.66 1.61
C VAL A 89 8.85 -2.65 2.12
N PHE A 90 9.08 -3.76 1.40
CA PHE A 90 10.10 -4.73 1.80
C PHE A 90 11.50 -4.14 1.78
N VAL A 91 11.86 -3.38 0.74
CA VAL A 91 13.18 -2.75 0.63
C VAL A 91 13.41 -1.76 1.77
N PHE A 92 12.46 -0.86 2.04
CA PHE A 92 12.62 0.14 3.10
C PHE A 92 12.56 -0.50 4.49
N ALA A 93 11.72 -1.53 4.69
CA ALA A 93 11.71 -2.30 5.93
C ALA A 93 13.06 -3.02 6.14
N ALA A 94 13.64 -3.60 5.09
CA ALA A 94 14.95 -4.25 5.13
C ALA A 94 16.06 -3.26 5.49
N LEU A 95 16.06 -2.08 4.85
CA LEU A 95 17.02 -1.01 5.15
C LEU A 95 16.94 -0.53 6.60
N LEU A 96 15.76 -0.57 7.22
CA LEU A 96 15.55 -0.10 8.59
C LEU A 96 15.64 -1.22 9.65
N SER A 97 15.63 -2.48 9.24
CA SER A 97 15.63 -3.65 10.15
C SER A 97 16.84 -3.70 11.07
N GLU A 98 18.04 -3.58 10.52
CA GLU A 98 19.29 -3.61 11.26
C GLU A 98 19.51 -2.36 12.12
N PRO A 99 19.39 -1.12 11.61
CA PRO A 99 19.66 0.07 12.42
C PRO A 99 18.61 0.34 13.52
N VAL A 100 17.35 -0.10 13.34
CA VAL A 100 16.28 0.21 14.31
C VAL A 100 15.98 -0.98 15.23
N TYR A 101 15.98 -2.20 14.71
CA TYR A 101 15.62 -3.39 15.48
C TYR A 101 16.83 -4.28 15.82
N GLY A 102 18.03 -4.00 15.29
CA GLY A 102 19.19 -4.87 15.44
C GLY A 102 19.03 -6.24 14.77
N ALA A 103 18.03 -6.39 13.90
CA ALA A 103 17.68 -7.65 13.25
C ALA A 103 18.28 -7.72 11.84
N SER A 104 18.67 -8.91 11.40
CA SER A 104 19.19 -9.11 10.04
C SER A 104 18.10 -8.84 8.99
N TRP A 105 18.44 -8.03 7.99
CA TRP A 105 17.57 -7.75 6.84
C TRP A 105 17.15 -9.01 6.07
N THR A 106 17.92 -10.10 6.16
CA THR A 106 17.59 -11.39 5.54
C THR A 106 16.30 -12.00 6.10
N GLY A 107 15.95 -11.69 7.35
CA GLY A 107 14.71 -12.16 7.99
C GLY A 107 13.44 -11.66 7.29
N ILE A 108 13.52 -10.54 6.58
CA ILE A 108 12.39 -9.95 5.85
C ILE A 108 12.11 -10.67 4.53
N PHE A 109 13.12 -11.30 3.92
CA PHE A 109 12.99 -12.00 2.64
C PHE A 109 12.73 -13.50 2.80
N THR A 110 12.05 -13.90 3.88
CA THR A 110 11.66 -15.29 4.12
C THR A 110 10.30 -15.60 3.51
N TRP A 111 10.08 -16.85 3.09
CA TRP A 111 8.80 -17.28 2.53
C TRP A 111 7.62 -17.03 3.46
N ASN A 112 7.82 -17.20 4.77
CA ASN A 112 6.79 -16.92 5.78
C ASN A 112 6.39 -15.45 5.82
N VAL A 113 7.36 -14.53 5.68
CA VAL A 113 7.06 -13.09 5.65
C VAL A 113 6.37 -12.72 4.35
N ILE A 114 6.79 -13.28 3.21
CA ILE A 114 6.13 -13.04 1.92
C ILE A 114 4.68 -13.52 1.96
N ASP A 115 4.44 -14.74 2.47
CA ASP A 115 3.10 -15.30 2.63
C ASP A 115 2.26 -14.50 3.63
N ALA A 116 2.82 -14.04 4.75
CA ALA A 116 2.08 -13.19 5.69
C ALA A 116 1.66 -11.83 5.09
N ASN A 117 2.30 -11.39 4.00
CA ASN A 117 2.12 -10.05 3.43
C ASN A 117 1.33 -10.02 2.11
N TRP A 118 0.91 -11.16 1.53
CA TRP A 118 0.12 -11.14 0.29
C TRP A 118 -1.25 -10.45 0.47
N ILE A 119 -1.80 -10.48 1.68
CA ILE A 119 -3.05 -9.77 2.03
C ILE A 119 -2.94 -8.25 1.79
N ASN A 120 -1.73 -7.69 1.92
CA ASN A 120 -1.47 -6.27 1.68
C ASN A 120 -1.53 -5.92 0.19
N ALA A 121 -1.06 -6.83 -0.68
CA ALA A 121 -1.22 -6.67 -2.12
C ALA A 121 -2.72 -6.69 -2.50
N VAL A 122 -3.50 -7.59 -1.90
CA VAL A 122 -4.96 -7.63 -2.08
C VAL A 122 -5.62 -6.35 -1.59
N ALA A 123 -5.20 -5.81 -0.44
CA ALA A 123 -5.69 -4.54 0.07
C ALA A 123 -5.48 -3.40 -0.94
N ILE A 124 -4.33 -3.34 -1.63
CA ILE A 124 -4.07 -2.34 -2.69
C ILE A 124 -5.03 -2.51 -3.87
N LEU A 125 -5.22 -3.74 -4.34
CA LEU A 125 -6.14 -4.03 -5.44
C LEU A 125 -7.58 -3.64 -5.06
N MET A 126 -8.01 -3.99 -3.86
CA MET A 126 -9.34 -3.69 -3.34
C MET A 126 -9.56 -2.19 -3.14
N GLY A 127 -8.54 -1.43 -2.72
CA GLY A 127 -8.61 0.03 -2.64
C GLY A 127 -8.82 0.67 -4.02
N GLY A 128 -8.17 0.14 -5.06
CA GLY A 128 -8.41 0.54 -6.45
C GLY A 128 -9.82 0.19 -6.95
N VAL A 129 -10.33 -1.00 -6.62
CA VAL A 129 -11.73 -1.38 -6.96
C VAL A 129 -12.73 -0.47 -6.25
N ALA A 130 -12.53 -0.21 -4.97
CA ALA A 130 -13.42 0.64 -4.17
C ALA A 130 -13.46 2.10 -4.66
N SER A 131 -12.34 2.63 -5.17
CA SER A 131 -12.28 4.00 -5.66
C SER A 131 -12.99 4.21 -7.00
N HIS A 132 -13.19 3.15 -7.80
CA HIS A 132 -13.79 3.23 -9.14
C HIS A 132 -15.23 3.80 -9.14
N ARG A 133 -16.00 3.61 -8.05
CA ARG A 133 -17.38 4.11 -7.96
C ARG A 133 -17.49 5.59 -7.63
N SER A 134 -16.41 6.23 -7.17
CA SER A 134 -16.44 7.61 -6.69
C SER A 134 -16.36 8.68 -7.80
N VAL A 135 -16.12 8.26 -9.05
CA VAL A 135 -16.03 9.17 -10.22
C VAL A 135 -17.38 9.27 -10.96
N SER A 136 -18.21 8.22 -10.95
CA SER A 136 -19.47 8.16 -11.69
C SER A 136 -20.62 8.96 -11.07
N THR A 137 -20.54 9.33 -9.79
CA THR A 137 -21.66 9.97 -9.07
C THR A 137 -21.74 11.49 -9.28
N ASN A 138 -20.68 12.14 -9.78
CA ASN A 138 -20.65 13.60 -9.95
C ASN A 138 -21.09 14.09 -11.34
N VAL A 139 -21.40 13.19 -12.28
CA VAL A 139 -21.77 13.58 -13.66
C VAL A 139 -23.30 13.66 -13.84
N SER A 140 -24.09 13.09 -12.92
CA SER A 140 -25.55 12.99 -13.07
C SER A 140 -26.35 14.12 -12.40
N VAL A 141 -25.71 15.19 -11.92
CA VAL A 141 -26.40 16.25 -11.14
C VAL A 141 -26.49 17.60 -11.87
N GLU A 142 -25.81 17.79 -13.00
CA GLU A 142 -25.80 19.11 -13.69
C GLU A 142 -26.73 19.24 -14.91
N ASP A 143 -27.50 18.20 -15.27
CA ASP A 143 -28.25 18.23 -16.54
C ASP A 143 -29.78 18.28 -16.36
N HIS A 144 -30.27 19.08 -15.42
CA HIS A 144 -31.69 19.43 -15.34
C HIS A 144 -31.89 20.86 -14.84
N THR A 145 -31.89 21.82 -15.77
CA THR A 145 -32.90 22.90 -15.75
C THR A 145 -33.19 23.40 -17.16
N PRO A 146 -34.48 23.59 -17.51
CA PRO A 146 -34.96 24.02 -18.83
C PRO A 146 -34.70 25.50 -19.15
#